data_AF-A0A7S6N5V4-F1
#
_entry.id   AF-A0A7S6N5V4-F1
#
_cell.length_a   1.000
_cell.length_b   1.000
_cell.length_c   1.000
_cell.angle_alpha   90.00
_cell.angle_beta   90.00
_cell.angle_gamma   90.00
#
_symmetry.space_group_name_H-M   'P 1'
#
loop_
_entity.id
_entity.type
_entity.pdbx_description
1 polymer ?
#
loop_
_entity_poly.entity_id
_entity_poly.type
_entity_poly.pdbx_seq_one_letter_code
_entity_poly.pdbx_strand_id
1 'polypeptide(L)'
;MKPAELTRLQYIGEIVVLISVWSNRRTITAVTLLFSLITASGVRASGHCDYKQFSPRLNRWFPMCQMPASNGTCETLAVSKGISEVKYAEGACATQGVVGECTTGDKQRFFYSGKSSSLSTGCQRLGGVWNTNQKPQTSSP
;
A
#
# COMPACT_ATOMS: atom_id res chain seq x y z
N MET A 1 43.43 -34.90 -6.38
CA MET A 1 43.20 -33.46 -6.53
C MET A 1 41.69 -33.25 -6.64
N LYS A 2 41.06 -32.58 -5.67
CA LYS A 2 39.59 -32.43 -5.57
C LYS A 2 39.12 -31.23 -6.41
N PRO A 3 38.12 -31.35 -7.29
CA PRO A 3 37.50 -30.18 -7.92
C PRO A 3 36.58 -29.46 -6.92
N ALA A 4 36.62 -28.13 -6.95
CA ALA A 4 35.88 -27.24 -6.09
C ALA A 4 34.39 -27.18 -6.47
N GLU A 5 33.54 -27.29 -5.46
CA GLU A 5 32.07 -27.19 -5.51
C GLU A 5 31.69 -25.70 -5.54
N LEU A 6 30.90 -25.26 -6.54
CA LEU A 6 30.44 -23.87 -6.64
C LEU A 6 28.90 -23.84 -6.68
N THR A 7 28.30 -23.78 -5.49
CA THR A 7 26.84 -23.68 -5.32
C THR A 7 26.43 -22.21 -5.45
N ARG A 8 25.72 -21.85 -6.52
CA ARG A 8 25.21 -20.49 -6.72
C ARG A 8 23.76 -20.42 -6.22
N LEU A 9 23.54 -19.77 -5.08
CA LEU A 9 22.22 -19.48 -4.53
C LEU A 9 21.72 -18.15 -5.10
N GLN A 10 20.62 -18.15 -5.84
CA GLN A 10 19.83 -16.93 -6.07
C GLN A 10 18.56 -17.05 -5.25
N TYR A 11 18.42 -16.14 -4.28
CA TYR A 11 17.38 -16.12 -3.27
C TYR A 11 16.18 -15.32 -3.80
N ILE A 12 15.13 -16.01 -4.25
CA ILE A 12 13.80 -15.43 -4.49
C ILE A 12 12.83 -16.24 -3.65
N GLY A 13 11.99 -15.55 -2.88
CA GLY A 13 11.12 -16.12 -1.85
C GLY A 13 10.45 -17.45 -2.24
N GLU A 14 10.70 -18.45 -1.40
CA GLU A 14 9.92 -19.69 -1.19
C GLU A 14 9.78 -20.71 -2.33
N ILE A 15 10.77 -20.88 -3.22
CA ILE A 15 10.91 -22.14 -3.97
C ILE A 15 12.40 -22.51 -4.08
N VAL A 16 12.83 -23.52 -3.29
CA VAL A 16 14.17 -24.12 -3.44
C VAL A 16 14.14 -25.04 -4.66
N VAL A 17 14.52 -24.51 -5.83
CA VAL A 17 14.68 -25.33 -7.04
C VAL A 17 16.08 -25.95 -7.03
N LEU A 18 16.17 -27.21 -6.61
CA LEU A 18 17.39 -28.02 -6.74
C LEU A 18 17.48 -28.54 -8.19
N ILE A 19 18.29 -27.90 -9.03
CA ILE A 19 18.62 -28.42 -10.36
C ILE A 19 19.96 -29.16 -10.28
N SER A 20 19.90 -30.47 -10.07
CA SER A 20 21.08 -31.34 -10.17
C SER A 20 21.35 -31.66 -11.64
N VAL A 21 22.19 -30.87 -12.31
CA VAL A 21 22.68 -31.22 -13.66
C VAL A 21 23.99 -32.01 -13.50
N TRP A 22 23.90 -33.33 -13.36
CA TRP A 22 25.07 -34.19 -13.53
C TRP A 22 25.04 -34.80 -14.93
N SER A 23 25.95 -34.29 -15.77
CA SER A 23 26.17 -34.73 -17.13
C SER A 23 26.79 -36.12 -17.12
N ASN A 24 25.98 -37.15 -17.38
CA ASN A 24 26.49 -38.42 -17.87
C ASN A 24 25.46 -39.10 -18.79
N ARG A 25 25.97 -39.57 -19.92
CA ARG A 25 25.24 -40.15 -21.05
C ARG A 25 24.28 -41.26 -20.63
N ARG A 26 23.16 -41.31 -21.36
CA ARG A 26 22.12 -42.37 -21.40
C ARG A 26 21.08 -42.23 -20.29
N THR A 27 19.87 -41.76 -20.64
CA THR A 27 18.66 -42.59 -20.84
C THR A 27 17.45 -41.64 -20.93
N ILE A 28 16.60 -41.87 -21.94
CA ILE A 28 15.35 -41.17 -22.21
C ILE A 28 14.30 -41.64 -21.20
N THR A 29 13.63 -40.75 -20.47
CA THR A 29 12.25 -40.98 -20.03
C THR A 29 11.49 -39.66 -19.84
N ALA A 30 10.46 -39.47 -20.65
CA ALA A 30 9.44 -38.46 -20.44
C ALA A 30 8.73 -38.68 -19.09
N VAL A 31 8.59 -37.64 -18.28
CA VAL A 31 7.79 -37.67 -17.04
C VAL A 31 6.84 -36.47 -17.06
N THR A 32 5.63 -36.78 -17.54
CA THR A 32 4.31 -36.32 -17.06
C THR A 32 4.12 -34.84 -16.68
N LEU A 33 3.35 -34.17 -17.55
CA LEU A 33 2.27 -33.24 -17.19
C LEU A 33 1.65 -33.59 -15.83
N LEU A 34 1.63 -32.64 -14.88
CA LEU A 34 0.64 -32.61 -13.80
C LEU A 34 0.61 -31.23 -13.13
N PHE A 35 -0.59 -30.64 -13.17
CA PHE A 35 -1.13 -29.74 -12.17
C PHE A 35 -0.33 -28.47 -11.84
N SER A 36 -0.60 -27.41 -12.58
CA SER A 36 -0.55 -26.07 -12.01
C SER A 36 -1.95 -25.46 -12.10
N LEU A 37 -2.85 -25.94 -11.23
CA LEU A 37 -3.91 -25.08 -10.72
C LEU A 37 -3.20 -24.01 -9.89
N ILE A 38 -2.76 -22.95 -10.58
CA ILE A 38 -2.40 -21.71 -9.94
C ILE A 38 -3.73 -21.18 -9.43
N THR A 39 -4.04 -21.50 -8.17
CA THR A 39 -4.95 -20.68 -7.38
C THR A 39 -4.42 -19.26 -7.51
N ALA A 40 -5.11 -18.46 -8.31
CA ALA A 40 -4.99 -17.02 -8.30
C ALA A 40 -5.36 -16.60 -6.87
N SER A 41 -4.37 -16.59 -6.00
CA SER A 41 -4.39 -15.83 -4.77
C SER A 41 -4.50 -14.39 -5.25
N GLY A 42 -5.73 -13.93 -5.45
CA GLY A 42 -6.02 -12.53 -5.64
C GLY A 42 -5.47 -11.84 -4.41
N VAL A 43 -4.26 -11.31 -4.55
CA VAL A 43 -3.76 -10.23 -3.69
C VAL A 43 -4.83 -9.18 -3.83
N ARG A 44 -5.78 -9.15 -2.89
CA ARG A 44 -6.81 -8.12 -2.85
C ARG A 44 -6.01 -6.82 -2.81
N ALA A 45 -6.05 -6.07 -3.91
CA ALA A 45 -5.41 -4.77 -3.97
C ALA A 45 -5.90 -4.01 -2.74
N SER A 46 -4.96 -3.56 -1.90
CA SER A 46 -5.31 -2.72 -0.76
C SER A 46 -6.10 -1.52 -1.28
N GLY A 47 -7.31 -1.34 -0.77
CA GLY A 47 -8.17 -0.24 -1.13
C GLY A 47 -7.88 1.00 -0.31
N HIS A 48 -8.82 1.94 -0.36
CA HIS A 48 -8.81 3.15 0.45
C HIS A 48 -10.20 3.43 1.02
N CYS A 49 -10.24 4.30 2.03
CA CYS A 49 -11.47 4.93 2.49
C CYS A 49 -11.43 6.42 2.15
N ASP A 50 -12.38 6.89 1.35
CA ASP A 50 -12.70 8.32 1.27
C ASP A 50 -13.65 8.67 2.42
N TYR A 51 -13.44 9.80 3.07
CA TYR A 51 -14.29 10.26 4.16
C TYR A 51 -14.16 11.76 4.41
N LYS A 52 -15.05 12.30 5.24
CA LYS A 52 -14.93 13.65 5.78
C LYS A 52 -14.61 13.60 7.27
N GLN A 53 -13.63 14.36 7.71
CA GLN A 53 -13.30 14.54 9.13
C GLN A 53 -13.71 15.93 9.61
N PHE A 54 -14.42 16.00 10.72
CA PHE A 54 -14.82 17.26 11.34
C PHE A 54 -13.68 17.80 12.21
N SER A 55 -13.37 19.09 12.05
CA SER A 55 -12.50 19.82 12.97
C SER A 55 -13.35 20.79 13.80
N PRO A 56 -13.53 20.53 15.11
CA PRO A 56 -14.30 21.42 15.98
C PRO A 56 -13.74 22.84 16.04
N ARG A 57 -12.41 22.99 15.96
CA ARG A 57 -11.74 24.31 16.01
C ARG A 57 -12.05 25.19 14.80
N LEU A 58 -12.34 24.58 13.65
CA LEU A 58 -12.63 25.28 12.41
C LEU A 58 -14.11 25.20 12.03
N ASN A 59 -14.92 24.51 12.85
CA ASN A 59 -16.32 24.18 12.60
C ASN A 59 -16.57 23.73 11.14
N ARG A 60 -15.71 22.85 10.63
CA ARG A 60 -15.66 22.49 9.21
C ARG A 60 -15.31 21.02 9.00
N TRP A 61 -15.89 20.44 7.96
CA TRP A 61 -15.58 19.11 7.45
C TRP A 61 -14.46 19.16 6.40
N PHE A 62 -13.49 18.26 6.52
CA PHE A 62 -12.34 18.14 5.64
C PHE A 62 -12.40 16.82 4.87
N PRO A 63 -12.46 16.83 3.53
CA PRO A 63 -12.31 15.62 2.74
C PRO A 63 -10.91 15.04 2.92
N MET A 64 -10.87 13.73 3.14
CA MET A 64 -9.67 12.94 3.39
C MET A 64 -9.77 11.59 2.71
N CYS A 65 -8.63 10.99 2.44
CA CYS A 65 -8.53 9.61 2.02
C CYS A 65 -7.47 8.87 2.84
N GLN A 66 -7.74 7.61 3.23
CA GLN A 66 -6.78 6.77 3.96
C GLN A 66 -6.56 5.45 3.24
N MET A 67 -5.29 5.07 3.09
CA MET A 67 -4.87 3.77 2.54
C MET A 67 -3.65 3.23 3.32
N PRO A 68 -3.35 1.92 3.27
CA PRO A 68 -4.21 0.86 2.77
C PRO A 68 -5.45 0.70 3.66
N ALA A 69 -6.56 0.30 3.04
CA ALA A 69 -7.81 0.01 3.71
C ALA A 69 -8.48 -1.22 3.09
N SER A 70 -9.21 -1.96 3.93
CA SER A 70 -10.21 -2.92 3.51
C SER A 70 -11.61 -2.35 3.78
N ASN A 71 -12.64 -2.97 3.21
CA ASN A 71 -14.02 -2.58 3.48
C ASN A 71 -14.32 -2.55 5.00
N GLY A 72 -13.94 -3.58 5.74
CA GLY A 72 -14.13 -3.63 7.20
C GLY A 72 -13.40 -2.52 7.97
N THR A 73 -12.23 -2.07 7.48
CA THR A 73 -11.57 -0.89 8.10
C THR A 73 -12.32 0.41 7.83
N CYS A 74 -12.98 0.55 6.67
CA CYS A 74 -13.82 1.72 6.37
C CYS A 74 -15.11 1.70 7.18
N GLU A 75 -15.74 0.54 7.38
CA GLU A 75 -16.91 0.39 8.26
C GLU A 75 -16.56 0.77 9.71
N THR A 76 -15.40 0.32 10.20
CA THR A 76 -14.89 0.73 11.52
C THR A 76 -14.63 2.23 11.59
N LEU A 77 -14.14 2.83 10.50
CA LEU A 77 -13.93 4.27 10.42
C LEU A 77 -15.27 5.04 10.43
N ALA A 78 -16.32 4.50 9.81
CA ALA A 78 -17.64 5.12 9.71
C ALA A 78 -18.35 5.34 11.04
N VAL A 79 -18.04 4.51 12.05
CA VAL A 79 -18.60 4.66 13.41
C VAL A 79 -17.78 5.61 14.30
N SER A 80 -16.65 6.13 13.81
CA SER A 80 -15.79 7.02 14.58
C SER A 80 -16.40 8.42 14.71
N LYS A 81 -16.33 8.98 15.93
CA LYS A 81 -16.80 10.35 16.18
C LYS A 81 -16.06 11.36 15.32
N GLY A 82 -16.80 12.28 14.71
CA GLY A 82 -16.23 13.32 13.86
C GLY A 82 -15.80 12.80 12.48
N ILE A 83 -16.25 11.61 12.08
CA ILE A 83 -16.12 11.09 10.71
C ILE A 83 -17.51 11.01 10.07
N SER A 84 -17.60 11.31 8.78
CA SER A 84 -18.83 11.15 7.99
C SER A 84 -18.52 10.78 6.53
N GLU A 85 -19.55 10.36 5.80
CA GLU A 85 -19.49 10.07 4.36
C GLU A 85 -18.39 9.07 3.96
N VAL A 86 -18.16 8.05 4.80
CA VAL A 86 -17.13 7.04 4.52
C VAL A 86 -17.52 6.17 3.34
N LYS A 87 -16.60 6.01 2.38
CA LYS A 87 -16.76 5.15 1.20
C LYS A 87 -15.49 4.33 0.98
N TYR A 88 -15.66 3.02 0.88
CA TYR A 88 -14.58 2.13 0.44
C TYR A 88 -14.48 2.14 -1.09
N ALA A 89 -13.25 2.13 -1.59
CA ALA A 89 -12.95 1.85 -2.99
C ALA A 89 -11.64 1.05 -3.11
N GLU A 90 -11.51 0.30 -4.18
CA GLU A 90 -10.28 -0.45 -4.47
C GLU A 90 -9.18 0.47 -5.02
N GLY A 91 -7.93 0.08 -4.81
CA GLY A 91 -6.77 0.84 -5.27
C GLY A 91 -6.42 2.05 -4.39
N ALA A 92 -5.58 2.93 -4.94
CA ALA A 92 -5.01 4.06 -4.21
C ALA A 92 -5.94 5.27 -4.13
N CYS A 93 -5.71 6.12 -3.12
CA CYS A 93 -6.34 7.43 -3.02
C CYS A 93 -6.08 8.29 -4.26
N ALA A 94 -7.07 9.10 -4.64
CA ALA A 94 -6.88 10.08 -5.70
C ALA A 94 -5.77 11.08 -5.32
N THR A 95 -4.83 11.32 -6.22
CA THR A 95 -3.73 12.28 -5.98
C THR A 95 -4.08 13.70 -6.41
N GLN A 96 -5.13 13.88 -7.20
CA GLN A 96 -5.57 15.21 -7.66
C GLN A 96 -6.14 16.03 -6.49
N GLY A 97 -5.67 17.27 -6.34
CA GLY A 97 -6.16 18.20 -5.32
C GLY A 97 -5.65 17.90 -3.90
N VAL A 98 -4.63 17.06 -3.76
CA VAL A 98 -4.01 16.78 -2.45
C VAL A 98 -3.19 18.00 -2.02
N VAL A 99 -3.47 18.50 -0.82
CA VAL A 99 -2.70 19.57 -0.16
C VAL A 99 -1.49 18.99 0.58
N GLY A 100 -1.57 17.74 1.01
CA GLY A 100 -0.45 16.99 1.54
C GLY A 100 -0.84 15.60 2.02
N GLU A 101 0.17 14.82 2.34
CA GLU A 101 0.05 13.45 2.80
C GLU A 101 0.73 13.31 4.17
N CYS A 102 0.09 12.59 5.08
CA CYS A 102 0.69 12.15 6.32
C CYS A 102 0.82 10.62 6.35
N THR A 103 2.04 10.14 6.46
CA THR A 103 2.35 8.71 6.61
C THR A 103 2.58 8.39 8.08
N THR A 104 1.82 7.48 8.68
CA THR A 104 1.96 7.03 10.07
C THR A 104 2.00 5.50 10.12
N GLY A 105 3.16 4.91 10.38
CA GLY A 105 3.36 3.46 10.23
C GLY A 105 3.04 3.04 8.79
N ASP A 106 2.18 2.02 8.65
CA ASP A 106 1.76 1.52 7.32
C ASP A 106 0.59 2.31 6.71
N LYS A 107 0.07 3.35 7.40
CA LYS A 107 -1.07 4.14 6.93
C LYS A 107 -0.64 5.44 6.29
N GLN A 108 -1.19 5.74 5.13
CA GLN A 108 -1.11 7.01 4.43
C GLN A 108 -2.46 7.71 4.52
N ARG A 109 -2.46 8.99 4.90
CA ARG A 109 -3.63 9.87 4.89
C ARG A 109 -3.40 11.04 3.95
N PHE A 110 -4.26 11.18 2.97
CA PHE A 110 -4.27 12.26 2.00
C PHE A 110 -5.28 13.32 2.44
N PHE A 111 -4.84 14.57 2.43
CA PHE A 111 -5.67 15.73 2.79
C PHE A 111 -5.95 16.55 1.53
N TYR A 112 -7.22 16.78 1.22
CA TYR A 112 -7.62 17.55 0.02
C TYR A 112 -7.94 19.02 0.31
N SER A 113 -7.82 19.44 1.57
CA SER A 113 -8.04 20.83 1.97
C SER A 113 -7.38 21.12 3.32
N GLY A 114 -7.22 22.41 3.64
CA GLY A 114 -6.60 22.88 4.87
C GLY A 114 -5.27 23.60 4.63
N LYS A 115 -4.69 24.16 5.69
CA LYS A 115 -3.39 24.81 5.62
C LYS A 115 -2.28 23.78 5.83
N SER A 116 -1.38 23.62 4.86
CA SER A 116 -0.28 22.65 4.89
C SER A 116 0.55 22.72 6.18
N SER A 117 0.84 23.92 6.69
CA SER A 117 1.57 24.09 7.96
C SER A 117 0.85 23.48 9.17
N SER A 118 -0.47 23.68 9.28
CA SER A 118 -1.26 23.12 10.37
C SER A 118 -1.40 21.60 10.26
N LEU A 119 -1.54 21.08 9.04
CA LEU A 119 -1.63 19.65 8.76
C LEU A 119 -0.30 18.94 9.04
N SER A 120 0.82 19.54 8.63
CA SER A 120 2.18 19.07 8.92
C SER A 120 2.43 18.93 10.43
N THR A 121 2.11 19.98 11.21
CA THR A 121 2.23 19.90 12.68
C THR A 121 1.32 18.81 13.26
N GLY A 122 0.10 18.65 12.73
CA GLY A 122 -0.80 17.57 13.12
C GLY A 122 -0.21 16.19 12.84
N CYS A 123 0.39 16.01 11.65
CA CYS A 123 1.03 14.76 11.25
C CYS A 123 2.21 14.40 12.17
N GLN A 124 3.09 15.37 12.45
CA GLN A 124 4.25 15.18 13.32
C GLN A 124 3.83 14.77 14.74
N ARG A 125 2.75 15.36 15.29
CA ARG A 125 2.21 14.97 16.60
C ARG A 125 1.68 13.54 16.65
N LEU A 126 1.26 13.00 15.51
CA LEU A 126 0.85 11.60 15.38
C LEU A 126 2.05 10.67 15.15
N GLY A 127 3.29 11.18 15.22
CA GLY A 127 4.49 10.43 14.89
C GLY A 127 4.64 10.14 13.40
N GLY A 128 3.93 10.89 12.55
CA GLY A 128 3.94 10.70 11.11
C GLY A 128 4.96 11.56 10.36
N VAL A 129 5.25 11.15 9.14
CA VAL A 129 6.07 11.90 8.17
C VAL A 129 5.14 12.66 7.23
N TRP A 130 5.38 13.97 7.13
CA TRP A 130 4.59 14.86 6.27
C TRP A 130 5.24 15.00 4.89
N ASN A 131 4.46 14.76 3.84
CA ASN A 131 4.88 14.87 2.45
C ASN A 131 4.01 15.89 1.71
N THR A 132 4.66 16.75 0.92
CA THR A 132 4.00 17.80 0.12
C THR A 132 4.29 17.64 -1.36
N ASN A 133 4.44 16.40 -1.86
CA ASN A 133 4.79 16.08 -3.26
C ASN A 133 3.68 16.42 -4.27
N GLN A 134 3.07 17.58 -4.12
CA GLN A 134 2.12 18.20 -5.02
C GLN A 134 2.70 19.58 -5.38
N LYS A 135 2.84 19.81 -6.68
CA LYS A 135 3.19 21.11 -7.24
C LYS A 135 2.26 22.15 -6.60
N PRO A 136 2.77 23.29 -6.10
CA PRO A 136 1.96 24.25 -5.35
C PRO A 136 0.70 24.60 -6.15
N GLN A 137 -0.48 24.33 -5.59
CA GLN A 137 -1.69 25.01 -6.06
C GLN A 137 -1.52 26.47 -5.70
N THR A 138 -1.12 27.27 -6.70
CA THR A 138 -1.18 28.71 -6.66
C THR A 138 -2.61 29.10 -6.29
N SER A 139 -2.79 29.52 -5.03
CA SER A 139 -3.94 30.31 -4.62
C SER A 139 -3.99 31.53 -5.53
N SER A 140 -4.90 31.53 -6.50
CA SER A 140 -5.20 32.72 -7.29
C SER A 140 -5.82 33.78 -6.38
N PRO A 141 -5.51 35.06 -6.62
CA PRO A 141 -5.79 36.19 -5.73
C PRO A 141 -7.27 36.43 -5.43
#